data_AF-A0A7D9JR77-F1
#
_entry.id   AF-A0A7D9JR77-F1
#
_cell.length_a   1.000
_cell.length_b   1.000
_cell.length_c   1.000
_cell.angle_alpha   90.00
_cell.angle_beta   90.00
_cell.angle_gamma   90.00
#
_symmetry.space_group_name_H-M   'P 1'
#
loop_
_entity.id
_entity.type
_entity.pdbx_description
1 polymer ?
#
loop_
_entity_poly.entity_id
_entity_poly.type
_entity_poly.pdbx_seq_one_letter_code
_entity_poly.pdbx_strand_id
1 'polypeptide(L)'
;MLKRNMPVPGCSTDNDFARSFSKWLQSSCGGGKSPKQSDVSVNRALKFIKFCCDENGEGEEEVLNSPNLIDYALGSPQLLTKFVDSLKEKWCIGQSGQIAYVASISDLLDFRKFNRPPATVLENFAVFTEVYVKRAGKYLAKDMRSNWTTELGIETLESRRSWATLSEVQSVIPFHEERYKSVLEHCIISPSTVKTGDVTYATRFVTAYMFLKVKGCRPMTYRSNLANV
;
A
#
# COMPACT_ATOMS: atom_id res chain seq x y z
N MET A 1 -1.02 26.38 9.91
CA MET A 1 -0.64 25.26 10.81
C MET A 1 -0.84 23.95 10.06
N LEU A 2 0.23 23.37 9.52
CA LEU A 2 0.18 22.05 8.87
C LEU A 2 0.05 21.00 9.99
N LYS A 3 -1.10 20.30 10.05
CA LYS A 3 -1.26 19.11 10.90
C LYS A 3 -0.23 18.07 10.46
N ARG A 4 0.95 18.11 11.06
CA ARG A 4 1.98 17.09 10.91
C ARG A 4 1.55 15.86 11.71
N ASN A 5 1.40 14.76 10.97
CA ASN A 5 1.55 13.37 11.41
C ASN A 5 0.56 12.87 12.46
N MET A 6 -0.52 12.22 12.01
CA MET A 6 -0.92 11.00 12.72
C MET A 6 -0.11 9.85 12.13
N PRO A 7 0.73 9.16 12.93
CA PRO A 7 1.34 7.92 12.49
C PRO A 7 0.24 6.94 12.08
N VAL A 8 0.43 6.23 10.97
CA VAL A 8 -0.47 5.13 10.61
C VAL A 8 -0.51 4.17 11.80
N PRO A 9 -1.70 3.87 12.37
CA PRO A 9 -1.79 3.05 13.57
C PRO A 9 -1.04 1.73 13.37
N GLY A 10 -0.13 1.42 14.30
CA GLY A 10 0.45 0.09 14.40
C GLY A 10 -0.62 -0.91 14.79
N CYS A 11 -0.52 -2.13 14.29
CA CYS A 11 -1.41 -3.23 14.62
C CYS A 11 -0.56 -4.44 14.95
N SER A 12 -0.88 -5.14 16.04
CA SER A 12 -0.12 -6.33 16.42
C SER A 12 -0.53 -7.48 15.50
N THR A 13 0.45 -8.06 14.80
CA THR A 13 0.25 -9.30 14.03
C THR A 13 0.46 -10.55 14.87
N ASP A 14 0.76 -10.41 16.16
CA ASP A 14 1.05 -11.52 17.06
C ASP A 14 -0.23 -12.06 17.71
N ASN A 15 -1.16 -12.51 16.88
CA ASN A 15 -2.38 -13.16 17.33
C ASN A 15 -2.76 -14.33 16.40
N ASP A 16 -3.57 -15.26 16.92
CA ASP A 16 -3.91 -16.49 16.21
C ASP A 16 -4.70 -16.25 14.93
N PHE A 17 -5.53 -15.20 14.90
CA PHE A 17 -6.26 -14.79 13.70
C PHE A 17 -5.30 -14.36 12.58
N ALA A 18 -4.36 -13.48 12.89
CA ALA A 18 -3.35 -12.96 11.96
C ALA A 18 -2.46 -14.08 11.41
N ARG A 19 -2.03 -15.02 12.28
CA ARG A 19 -1.24 -16.20 11.88
C ARG A 19 -2.03 -17.12 10.97
N SER A 20 -3.30 -17.38 11.29
CA SER A 20 -4.19 -18.22 10.48
C SER A 20 -4.46 -17.59 9.11
N PHE A 21 -4.71 -16.28 9.08
CA PHE A 21 -4.90 -15.54 7.84
C PHE A 21 -3.63 -15.52 6.99
N SER A 22 -2.46 -15.24 7.60
CA SER A 22 -1.16 -15.29 6.91
C SER A 22 -0.91 -16.66 6.28
N LYS A 23 -1.14 -17.75 7.04
CA LYS A 23 -1.00 -19.12 6.54
C LYS A 23 -1.94 -19.42 5.39
N TRP A 24 -3.19 -18.95 5.46
CA TRP A 24 -4.14 -19.13 4.36
C TRP A 24 -3.70 -18.38 3.09
N LEU A 25 -3.22 -17.15 3.20
CA LEU A 25 -2.72 -16.36 2.05
C LEU A 25 -1.53 -17.03 1.33
N GLN A 26 -0.72 -17.78 2.07
CA GLN A 26 0.40 -18.54 1.51
C GLN A 26 -0.05 -19.87 0.87
N SER A 27 -1.28 -20.32 1.13
CA SER A 27 -1.85 -21.53 0.52
C SER A 27 -2.23 -21.30 -0.94
N SER A 28 -2.41 -22.39 -1.68
CA SER A 28 -2.88 -22.36 -3.08
C SER A 28 -4.23 -21.65 -3.23
N CYS A 29 -5.14 -21.83 -2.28
CA CYS A 29 -6.46 -21.20 -2.29
C CYS A 29 -6.43 -19.71 -1.86
N GLY A 30 -5.40 -19.27 -1.14
CA GLY A 30 -5.22 -17.87 -0.74
C GLY A 30 -4.34 -17.05 -1.70
N GLY A 31 -3.93 -17.65 -2.83
CA GLY A 31 -3.17 -16.99 -3.89
C GLY A 31 -1.65 -17.24 -3.85
N GLY A 32 -1.15 -18.13 -2.99
CA GLY A 32 0.25 -18.57 -2.97
C GLY A 32 1.24 -17.44 -2.70
N LYS A 33 0.87 -16.46 -1.87
CA LYS A 33 1.70 -15.28 -1.58
C LYS A 33 2.98 -15.70 -0.85
N SER A 34 4.09 -15.01 -1.11
CA SER A 34 5.30 -15.17 -0.29
C SER A 34 5.08 -14.66 1.14
N PRO A 35 5.87 -15.12 2.14
CA PRO A 35 5.72 -14.68 3.53
C PRO A 35 5.73 -13.15 3.70
N LYS A 36 6.63 -12.45 2.98
CA LYS A 36 6.68 -10.98 3.01
C LYS A 36 5.41 -10.33 2.45
N GLN A 37 4.84 -10.90 1.40
CA GLN A 37 3.60 -10.39 0.80
C GLN A 37 2.38 -10.68 1.68
N SER A 38 2.33 -11.85 2.33
CA SER A 38 1.27 -12.17 3.27
C SER A 38 1.30 -11.23 4.47
N ASP A 39 2.48 -10.97 5.06
CA ASP A 39 2.60 -10.08 6.22
C ASP A 39 2.13 -8.66 5.91
N VAL A 40 2.46 -8.15 4.72
CA VAL A 40 1.98 -6.85 4.26
C VAL A 40 0.46 -6.84 4.06
N SER A 41 -0.12 -7.91 3.51
CA SER A 41 -1.58 -7.99 3.32
C SER A 41 -2.32 -8.09 4.65
N VAL A 42 -1.83 -8.95 5.55
CA VAL A 42 -2.35 -9.11 6.93
C VAL A 42 -2.31 -7.77 7.65
N ASN A 43 -1.17 -7.08 7.67
CA ASN A 43 -1.04 -5.78 8.33
C ASN A 43 -2.06 -4.74 7.82
N ARG A 44 -2.33 -4.70 6.52
CA ARG A 44 -3.33 -3.78 5.94
C ARG A 44 -4.75 -4.16 6.33
N ALA A 45 -5.06 -5.46 6.30
CA ALA A 45 -6.36 -5.98 6.68
C ALA A 45 -6.66 -5.73 8.16
N LEU A 46 -5.69 -5.96 9.05
CA LEU A 46 -5.88 -5.72 10.48
C LEU A 46 -6.00 -4.24 10.82
N LYS A 47 -5.33 -3.34 10.08
CA LYS A 47 -5.54 -1.89 10.22
C LYS A 47 -6.96 -1.46 9.86
N PHE A 48 -7.60 -2.14 8.92
CA PHE A 48 -9.03 -1.93 8.65
C PHE A 48 -9.88 -2.40 9.83
N ILE A 49 -9.63 -3.60 10.35
CA ILE A 49 -10.35 -4.11 11.54
C ILE A 49 -10.19 -3.15 12.72
N LYS A 50 -8.96 -2.74 13.03
CA LYS A 50 -8.67 -1.76 14.07
C LYS A 50 -9.43 -0.44 13.87
N PHE A 51 -9.47 0.08 12.64
CA PHE A 51 -10.25 1.28 12.34
C PHE A 51 -11.75 1.09 12.66
N CYS A 52 -12.29 -0.09 12.34
CA CYS A 52 -13.67 -0.43 12.71
C CYS A 52 -13.86 -0.52 14.22
N CYS A 53 -12.89 -1.07 14.97
CA CYS A 53 -12.90 -1.11 16.44
C CYS A 53 -12.96 0.32 17.01
N ASP A 54 -12.06 1.19 16.57
CA ASP A 54 -11.92 2.56 17.06
C ASP A 54 -13.20 3.38 16.81
N GLU A 55 -13.86 3.19 15.66
CA GLU A 55 -15.14 3.85 15.36
C GLU A 55 -16.31 3.31 16.20
N ASN A 56 -16.22 2.09 16.71
CA ASN A 56 -17.24 1.46 17.55
C ASN A 56 -16.95 1.53 19.06
N GLY A 57 -15.77 2.02 19.46
CA GLY A 57 -15.34 2.10 20.86
C GLY A 57 -14.88 0.77 21.48
N GLU A 58 -14.56 -0.24 20.66
CA GLU A 58 -14.14 -1.58 21.09
C GLU A 58 -12.61 -1.71 21.06
N GLY A 59 -12.05 -2.56 21.94
CA GLY A 59 -10.61 -2.82 21.97
C GLY A 59 -10.14 -3.73 20.83
N GLU A 60 -8.95 -3.46 20.26
CA GLU A 60 -8.35 -4.26 19.16
C GLU A 60 -8.25 -5.76 19.50
N GLU A 61 -7.78 -6.12 20.70
CA GLU A 61 -7.66 -7.52 21.12
C GLU A 61 -9.02 -8.21 21.29
N GLU A 62 -10.05 -7.49 21.73
CA GLU A 62 -11.40 -8.04 21.92
C GLU A 62 -12.04 -8.39 20.57
N VAL A 63 -11.84 -7.54 19.56
CA VAL A 63 -12.33 -7.77 18.20
C VAL A 63 -11.57 -8.88 17.49
N LEU A 64 -10.24 -8.93 17.61
CA LEU A 64 -9.44 -9.96 16.94
C LEU A 64 -9.67 -11.38 17.49
N ASN A 65 -10.12 -11.48 18.75
CA ASN A 65 -10.51 -12.74 19.38
C ASN A 65 -11.99 -13.10 19.14
N SER A 66 -12.78 -12.23 18.51
CA SER A 66 -14.21 -12.42 18.27
C SER A 66 -14.55 -12.44 16.79
N PRO A 67 -14.80 -13.63 16.19
CA PRO A 67 -15.20 -13.75 14.78
C PRO A 67 -16.43 -12.91 14.41
N ASN A 68 -17.35 -12.71 15.36
CA ASN A 68 -18.58 -11.93 15.14
C ASN A 68 -18.29 -10.44 14.92
N LEU A 69 -17.28 -9.88 15.60
CA LEU A 69 -16.92 -8.47 15.47
C LEU A 69 -16.16 -8.22 14.17
N ILE A 70 -15.32 -9.17 13.75
CA ILE A 70 -14.70 -9.18 12.41
C ILE A 70 -15.78 -9.25 11.33
N ASP A 71 -16.80 -10.10 11.53
CA ASP A 71 -17.91 -10.24 10.59
C ASP A 71 -18.78 -8.98 10.52
N TYR A 72 -19.00 -8.29 11.63
CA TYR A 72 -19.67 -7.00 11.64
C TYR A 72 -18.87 -5.92 10.88
N ALA A 73 -17.56 -5.82 11.13
CA ALA A 73 -16.68 -4.87 10.45
C ALA A 73 -16.67 -5.10 8.93
N LEU A 74 -16.55 -6.36 8.51
CA LEU A 74 -16.60 -6.75 7.11
C LEU A 74 -18.01 -6.64 6.51
N GLY A 75 -19.07 -6.75 7.30
CA GLY A 75 -20.45 -6.69 6.84
C GLY A 75 -20.99 -5.27 6.60
N SER A 76 -20.21 -4.22 6.94
CA SER A 76 -20.66 -2.83 6.91
C SER A 76 -20.03 -2.02 5.75
N PRO A 77 -20.78 -1.74 4.67
CA PRO A 77 -20.33 -0.85 3.60
C PRO A 77 -20.01 0.57 4.08
N GLN A 78 -20.69 1.05 5.13
CA GLN A 78 -20.47 2.37 5.71
C GLN A 78 -19.08 2.48 6.34
N LEU A 79 -18.65 1.46 7.11
CA LEU A 79 -17.31 1.42 7.69
C LEU A 79 -16.23 1.32 6.61
N LEU A 80 -16.46 0.51 5.56
CA LEU A 80 -15.56 0.44 4.41
C LEU A 80 -15.38 1.80 3.74
N THR A 81 -16.48 2.53 3.49
CA THR A 81 -16.44 3.85 2.84
C THR A 81 -15.68 4.85 3.71
N LYS A 82 -16.02 4.95 5.00
CA LYS A 82 -15.33 5.80 5.97
C LYS A 82 -13.83 5.48 6.07
N PHE A 83 -13.46 4.20 5.98
CA PHE A 83 -12.07 3.78 6.01
C PHE A 83 -11.33 4.27 4.77
N VAL A 84 -11.89 4.05 3.57
CA VAL A 84 -11.28 4.50 2.31
C VAL A 84 -11.09 6.02 2.29
N ASP A 85 -12.08 6.78 2.76
CA ASP A 85 -11.97 8.24 2.90
C ASP A 85 -10.88 8.62 3.92
N SER A 86 -10.82 7.93 5.06
CA SER A 86 -9.81 8.14 6.09
C SER A 86 -8.39 7.83 5.61
N LEU A 87 -8.20 6.84 4.71
CA LEU A 87 -6.89 6.56 4.11
C LEU A 87 -6.36 7.80 3.36
N LYS A 88 -7.23 8.51 2.65
CA LYS A 88 -6.88 9.72 1.91
C LYS A 88 -6.73 10.93 2.83
N GLU A 89 -7.73 11.20 3.65
CA GLU A 89 -7.85 12.45 4.40
C GLU A 89 -7.01 12.48 5.68
N LYS A 90 -7.00 11.36 6.42
CA LYS A 90 -6.32 11.27 7.73
C LYS A 90 -4.93 10.70 7.59
N TRP A 91 -4.76 9.64 6.77
CA TRP A 91 -3.49 8.92 6.66
C TRP A 91 -2.63 9.39 5.47
N CYS A 92 -3.18 10.27 4.62
CA CYS A 92 -2.50 10.84 3.45
C CYS A 92 -1.89 9.77 2.53
N ILE A 93 -2.59 8.65 2.34
CA ILE A 93 -2.14 7.53 1.51
C ILE A 93 -2.55 7.79 0.07
N GLY A 94 -1.59 7.73 -0.86
CA GLY A 94 -1.85 7.85 -2.29
C GLY A 94 -2.74 6.72 -2.85
N GLN A 95 -3.31 6.90 -4.04
CA GLN A 95 -4.30 5.96 -4.60
C GLN A 95 -3.76 4.53 -4.74
N SER A 96 -2.49 4.35 -5.09
CA SER A 96 -1.85 3.02 -5.19
C SER A 96 -1.84 2.29 -3.85
N GLY A 97 -1.57 3.01 -2.76
CA GLY A 97 -1.66 2.49 -1.40
C GLY A 97 -3.09 2.15 -1.02
N GLN A 98 -4.06 3.02 -1.32
CA GLN A 98 -5.48 2.78 -1.06
C GLN A 98 -6.00 1.53 -1.77
N ILE A 99 -5.64 1.34 -3.04
CA ILE A 99 -5.96 0.12 -3.81
C ILE A 99 -5.39 -1.11 -3.11
N ALA A 100 -4.17 -1.02 -2.59
CA ALA A 100 -3.55 -2.14 -1.88
C ALA A 100 -4.25 -2.48 -0.55
N TYR A 101 -4.79 -1.49 0.17
CA TYR A 101 -5.65 -1.74 1.34
C TYR A 101 -6.97 -2.41 0.94
N VAL A 102 -7.65 -1.90 -0.09
CA VAL A 102 -8.91 -2.48 -0.59
C VAL A 102 -8.71 -3.93 -1.06
N ALA A 103 -7.57 -4.23 -1.70
CA ALA A 103 -7.21 -5.59 -2.09
C ALA A 103 -7.01 -6.51 -0.87
N SER A 104 -6.33 -6.03 0.17
CA SER A 104 -6.16 -6.78 1.42
C SER A 104 -7.47 -7.01 2.18
N ILE A 105 -8.41 -6.06 2.12
CA ILE A 105 -9.78 -6.24 2.66
C ILE A 105 -10.54 -7.31 1.85
N SER A 106 -10.38 -7.32 0.53
CA SER A 106 -10.94 -8.39 -0.31
C SER A 106 -10.38 -9.76 0.06
N ASP A 107 -9.06 -9.87 0.26
CA ASP A 107 -8.43 -11.11 0.74
C ASP A 107 -9.03 -11.57 2.09
N LEU A 108 -9.27 -10.63 2.99
CA LEU A 108 -9.83 -10.89 4.32
C LEU A 108 -11.28 -11.39 4.23
N LEU A 109 -12.09 -10.82 3.34
CA LEU A 109 -13.46 -11.30 3.05
C LEU A 109 -13.43 -12.75 2.57
N ASP A 110 -12.55 -13.08 1.63
CA ASP A 110 -12.45 -14.44 1.08
C ASP A 110 -11.94 -15.44 2.13
N PHE A 111 -10.99 -15.03 2.98
CA PHE A 111 -10.57 -15.83 4.14
C PHE A 111 -11.73 -16.08 5.10
N ARG A 112 -12.56 -15.08 5.40
CA ARG A 112 -13.72 -15.28 6.27
C ARG A 112 -14.73 -16.23 5.64
N LYS A 113 -15.07 -16.07 4.37
CA LYS A 113 -15.93 -17.02 3.62
C LYS A 113 -15.40 -18.45 3.65
N PHE A 114 -14.08 -18.63 3.50
CA PHE A 114 -13.43 -19.94 3.60
C PHE A 114 -13.65 -20.60 4.97
N ASN A 115 -13.66 -19.80 6.03
CA ASN A 115 -13.93 -20.24 7.40
C ASN A 115 -15.43 -20.34 7.74
N ARG A 116 -16.32 -20.27 6.74
CA ARG A 116 -17.76 -20.57 6.84
C ARG A 116 -18.49 -19.79 7.96
N PRO A 117 -18.68 -18.48 7.81
CA PRO A 117 -19.52 -17.71 8.73
C PRO A 117 -20.99 -18.17 8.60
N PRO A 118 -21.87 -17.77 9.53
CA PRO A 118 -23.31 -18.02 9.41
C PRO A 118 -23.88 -17.56 8.06
N ALA A 119 -24.92 -18.22 7.56
CA ALA A 119 -25.49 -17.95 6.24
C ALA A 119 -25.93 -16.47 6.07
N THR A 120 -26.47 -15.86 7.12
CA THR A 120 -26.87 -14.45 7.15
C THR A 120 -25.69 -13.50 6.93
N VAL A 121 -24.52 -13.82 7.50
CA VAL A 121 -23.28 -13.06 7.32
C VAL A 121 -22.72 -13.27 5.92
N LEU A 122 -22.78 -14.50 5.41
CA LEU A 122 -22.33 -14.83 4.06
C LEU A 122 -23.11 -14.05 2.99
N GLU A 123 -24.43 -13.94 3.15
CA GLU A 123 -25.27 -13.11 2.30
C GLU A 123 -24.85 -11.64 2.37
N ASN A 124 -24.62 -11.11 3.57
CA ASN A 124 -24.16 -9.74 3.74
C ASN A 124 -22.80 -9.47 3.04
N PHE A 125 -21.85 -10.40 3.14
CA PHE A 125 -20.56 -10.29 2.47
C PHE A 125 -20.68 -10.32 0.95
N ALA A 126 -21.45 -11.27 0.41
CA ALA A 126 -21.57 -11.48 -1.03
C ALA A 126 -22.40 -10.39 -1.71
N VAL A 127 -23.49 -9.95 -1.08
CA VAL A 127 -24.46 -9.01 -1.66
C VAL A 127 -24.02 -7.56 -1.47
N PHE A 128 -23.53 -7.21 -0.28
CA PHE A 128 -23.19 -5.83 0.04
C PHE A 128 -21.69 -5.60 -0.08
N THR A 129 -20.88 -6.11 0.85
CA THR A 129 -19.49 -5.64 1.00
C THR A 129 -18.62 -5.91 -0.22
N GLU A 130 -18.70 -7.10 -0.82
CA GLU A 130 -17.88 -7.44 -1.99
C GLU A 130 -18.13 -6.50 -3.18
N VAL A 131 -19.39 -6.11 -3.39
CA VAL A 131 -19.76 -5.15 -4.45
C VAL A 131 -19.13 -3.78 -4.18
N TYR A 132 -19.16 -3.30 -2.94
CA TYR A 132 -18.56 -2.02 -2.58
C TYR A 132 -17.03 -2.05 -2.59
N VAL A 133 -16.38 -3.13 -2.16
CA VAL A 133 -14.92 -3.34 -2.29
C VAL A 133 -14.51 -3.28 -3.76
N LYS A 134 -15.21 -4.00 -4.64
CA LYS A 134 -14.97 -3.98 -6.09
C LYS A 134 -15.18 -2.59 -6.69
N ARG A 135 -16.24 -1.87 -6.28
CA ARG A 135 -16.52 -0.50 -6.75
C ARG A 135 -15.45 0.49 -6.28
N ALA A 136 -15.05 0.43 -5.01
CA ALA A 136 -13.98 1.26 -4.46
C ALA A 136 -12.66 1.04 -5.21
N GLY A 137 -12.26 -0.22 -5.42
CA GLY A 137 -11.06 -0.55 -6.18
C GLY A 137 -11.09 -0.01 -7.63
N LYS A 138 -12.22 -0.17 -8.33
CA LYS A 138 -12.40 0.36 -9.70
C LYS A 138 -12.35 1.89 -9.74
N TYR A 139 -13.01 2.55 -8.79
CA TYR A 139 -13.00 4.00 -8.67
C TYR A 139 -11.58 4.52 -8.43
N LEU A 140 -10.88 3.98 -7.43
CA LEU A 140 -9.51 4.37 -7.11
C LEU A 140 -8.55 4.14 -8.29
N ALA A 141 -8.69 3.02 -9.00
CA ALA A 141 -7.88 2.76 -10.19
C ALA A 141 -8.17 3.74 -11.33
N LYS A 142 -9.44 4.15 -11.51
CA LYS A 142 -9.82 5.18 -12.49
C LYS A 142 -9.27 6.56 -12.09
N ASP A 143 -9.44 6.95 -10.83
CA ASP A 143 -8.95 8.21 -10.27
C ASP A 143 -7.42 8.30 -10.39
N MET A 144 -6.71 7.23 -10.01
CA MET A 144 -5.26 7.14 -10.14
C MET A 144 -4.80 7.36 -11.59
N ARG A 145 -5.41 6.67 -12.57
CA ARG A 145 -5.07 6.85 -13.99
C ARG A 145 -5.36 8.27 -14.48
N SER A 146 -6.51 8.83 -14.10
CA SER A 146 -6.88 10.21 -14.45
C SER A 146 -5.81 11.18 -13.94
N ASN A 147 -5.47 11.09 -12.66
CA ASN A 147 -4.50 11.98 -12.02
C ASN A 147 -3.10 11.84 -12.65
N TRP A 148 -2.66 10.63 -12.98
CA TRP A 148 -1.36 10.42 -13.65
C TRP A 148 -1.30 11.04 -15.05
N THR A 149 -2.43 11.14 -15.75
CA THR A 149 -2.48 11.75 -17.08
C THR A 149 -2.61 13.27 -17.06
N THR A 150 -3.14 13.85 -15.98
CA THR A 150 -3.47 15.29 -15.93
C THR A 150 -2.63 16.11 -14.96
N GLU A 151 -2.13 15.50 -13.88
CA GLU A 151 -1.43 16.21 -12.80
C GLU A 151 -0.04 15.62 -12.58
N LEU A 152 0.92 16.08 -13.40
CA LEU A 152 2.35 15.72 -13.29
C LEU A 152 3.19 16.82 -12.61
N GLY A 153 2.55 17.83 -12.01
CA GLY A 153 3.25 18.89 -11.28
C GLY A 153 3.91 18.36 -10.02
N ILE A 154 5.22 18.60 -9.85
CA ILE A 154 5.98 18.14 -8.67
C ILE A 154 5.36 18.66 -7.37
N GLU A 155 4.96 19.93 -7.33
CA GLU A 155 4.33 20.55 -6.16
C GLU A 155 2.99 19.87 -5.79
N THR A 156 2.22 19.46 -6.79
CA THR A 156 0.96 18.73 -6.60
C THR A 156 1.21 17.30 -6.10
N LEU A 157 2.24 16.63 -6.59
CA LEU A 157 2.59 15.28 -6.17
C LEU A 157 3.24 15.25 -4.76
N GLU A 158 4.05 16.26 -4.44
CA GLU A 158 4.64 16.47 -3.11
C GLU A 158 3.58 16.80 -2.06
N SER A 159 2.65 17.71 -2.36
CA SER A 159 1.54 18.05 -1.45
C SER A 159 0.62 16.87 -1.16
N ARG A 160 0.48 15.94 -2.12
CA ARG A 160 -0.29 14.69 -1.97
C ARG A 160 0.52 13.52 -1.40
N ARG A 161 1.78 13.74 -0.97
CA ARG A 161 2.72 12.68 -0.53
C ARG A 161 2.76 11.47 -1.46
N SER A 162 2.46 11.68 -2.74
CA SER A 162 2.46 10.65 -3.78
C SER A 162 3.81 10.63 -4.53
N TRP A 163 4.71 11.53 -4.14
CA TRP A 163 6.09 11.60 -4.56
C TRP A 163 6.99 11.63 -3.32
N ALA A 164 8.08 10.87 -3.35
CA ALA A 164 9.10 10.95 -2.31
C ALA A 164 9.85 12.27 -2.44
N THR A 165 9.96 13.01 -1.34
CA THR A 165 10.73 14.25 -1.30
C THR A 165 12.21 13.99 -1.61
N LEU A 166 12.95 15.01 -2.06
CA LEU A 166 14.40 14.86 -2.31
C LEU A 166 15.14 14.28 -1.09
N SER A 167 14.76 14.68 0.12
CA SER A 167 15.34 14.19 1.38
C SER A 167 15.02 12.69 1.61
N GLU A 168 13.78 12.27 1.36
CA GLU A 168 13.38 10.86 1.47
C GLU A 168 14.06 9.98 0.42
N VAL A 169 14.24 10.48 -0.80
CA VAL A 169 14.98 9.74 -1.83
C VAL A 169 16.48 9.70 -1.50
N GLN A 170 17.04 10.75 -0.91
CA GLN A 170 18.43 10.77 -0.46
C GLN A 170 18.67 9.80 0.71
N SER A 171 17.72 9.67 1.63
CA SER A 171 17.87 8.79 2.80
C SER A 171 17.91 7.31 2.44
N VAL A 172 17.37 6.91 1.28
CA VAL A 172 17.40 5.52 0.81
C VAL A 172 18.69 5.15 0.06
N ILE A 173 19.48 6.14 -0.39
CA ILE A 173 20.73 5.89 -1.15
C ILE A 173 21.71 5.00 -0.37
N PRO A 174 22.02 5.23 0.92
CA PRO A 174 23.00 4.42 1.66
C PRO A 174 22.61 2.93 1.73
N PHE A 175 21.31 2.62 1.79
CA PHE A 175 20.82 1.24 1.84
C PHE A 175 21.04 0.48 0.53
N HIS A 176 21.14 1.21 -0.59
CA HIS A 176 21.28 0.66 -1.92
C HIS A 176 22.71 0.72 -2.47
N GLU A 177 23.55 1.57 -1.86
CA GLU A 177 24.93 1.84 -2.28
C GLU A 177 25.83 0.62 -2.17
N GLU A 178 25.81 -0.10 -1.05
CA GLU A 178 26.66 -1.28 -0.85
C GLU A 178 26.35 -2.40 -1.84
N ARG A 179 25.06 -2.62 -2.12
CA ARG A 179 24.64 -3.56 -3.16
C ARG A 179 25.13 -3.13 -4.54
N TYR A 180 25.06 -1.84 -4.85
CA TYR A 180 25.54 -1.32 -6.13
C TYR A 180 27.07 -1.51 -6.29
N LYS A 181 27.86 -1.20 -5.25
CA LYS A 181 29.31 -1.43 -5.24
C LYS A 181 29.66 -2.90 -5.45
N SER A 182 29.00 -3.80 -4.74
CA SER A 182 29.21 -5.24 -4.88
C SER A 182 28.92 -5.74 -6.31
N VAL A 183 27.85 -5.24 -6.94
CA VAL A 183 27.54 -5.58 -8.34
C VAL A 183 28.59 -5.03 -9.30
N LEU A 184 29.06 -3.79 -9.10
CA LEU A 184 30.13 -3.19 -9.89
C LEU A 184 31.43 -4.00 -9.82
N GLU A 185 31.87 -4.35 -8.61
CA GLU A 185 33.07 -5.16 -8.40
C GLU A 185 32.96 -6.52 -9.10
N HIS A 186 31.79 -7.16 -9.00
CA HIS A 186 31.56 -8.43 -9.66
C HIS A 186 31.55 -8.31 -11.20
N CYS A 187 31.03 -7.22 -11.75
CA CYS A 187 31.12 -6.90 -13.18
C CYS A 187 32.57 -6.70 -13.64
N ILE A 188 33.43 -6.13 -12.80
CA ILE A 188 34.85 -5.89 -13.13
C ILE A 188 35.64 -7.21 -13.11
N ILE A 189 35.41 -8.05 -12.10
CA ILE A 189 36.16 -9.29 -11.89
C ILE A 189 35.73 -10.38 -12.88
N SER A 190 34.41 -10.58 -13.05
CA SER A 190 33.85 -11.68 -13.84
C SER A 190 32.60 -11.25 -14.61
N PRO A 191 32.76 -10.45 -15.69
CA PRO A 191 31.62 -9.86 -16.42
C PRO A 191 30.66 -10.90 -17.01
N SER A 192 31.13 -12.11 -17.34
CA SER A 192 30.33 -13.18 -17.93
C SER A 192 29.44 -13.94 -16.93
N THR A 193 29.65 -13.77 -15.62
CA THR A 193 28.90 -14.49 -14.58
C THR A 193 27.87 -13.63 -13.86
N VAL A 194 27.73 -12.35 -14.24
CA VAL A 194 26.80 -11.42 -13.61
C VAL A 194 25.37 -11.69 -14.07
N LYS A 195 24.45 -11.80 -13.11
CA LYS A 195 23.02 -12.03 -13.39
C LYS A 195 22.39 -10.78 -14.01
N THR A 196 21.49 -10.97 -14.97
CA THR A 196 20.72 -9.87 -15.61
C THR A 196 19.98 -8.99 -14.59
N GLY A 197 19.51 -9.58 -13.49
CA GLY A 197 18.83 -8.84 -12.41
C GLY A 197 19.75 -7.85 -11.69
N ASP A 198 21.03 -8.19 -11.53
CA ASP A 198 22.01 -7.33 -10.85
C ASP A 198 22.43 -6.16 -11.75
N VAL A 199 22.63 -6.41 -13.05
CA VAL A 199 22.87 -5.35 -14.03
C VAL A 199 21.67 -4.41 -14.10
N THR A 200 20.45 -4.94 -14.15
CA THR A 200 19.21 -4.13 -14.15
C THR A 200 19.10 -3.26 -12.89
N TYR A 201 19.43 -3.82 -11.72
CA TYR A 201 19.47 -3.08 -10.47
C TYR A 201 20.50 -1.94 -10.53
N ALA A 202 21.72 -2.23 -10.96
CA ALA A 202 22.80 -1.25 -11.05
C ALA A 202 22.46 -0.10 -12.00
N THR A 203 21.89 -0.40 -13.18
CA THR A 203 21.41 0.62 -14.12
C THR A 203 20.33 1.50 -13.48
N ARG A 204 19.32 0.91 -12.86
CA ARG A 204 18.25 1.68 -12.19
C ARG A 204 18.78 2.57 -11.08
N PHE A 205 19.72 2.07 -10.27
CA PHE A 205 20.35 2.82 -9.20
C PHE A 205 21.13 4.02 -9.73
N VAL A 206 21.99 3.83 -10.74
CA VAL A 206 22.75 4.92 -11.37
C VAL A 206 21.84 5.93 -12.03
N THR A 207 20.81 5.50 -12.76
CA THR A 207 19.85 6.41 -13.38
C THR A 207 19.15 7.26 -12.33
N ALA A 208 18.69 6.66 -11.22
CA ALA A 208 18.08 7.40 -10.11
C ALA A 208 19.07 8.36 -9.45
N TYR A 209 20.29 7.90 -9.18
CA TYR A 209 21.34 8.71 -8.54
C TYR A 209 21.74 9.91 -9.41
N MET A 210 21.94 9.69 -10.71
CA MET A 210 22.22 10.75 -11.68
C MET A 210 21.05 11.73 -11.80
N PHE A 211 19.81 11.23 -11.81
CA PHE A 211 18.64 12.09 -11.81
C PHE A 211 18.60 12.98 -10.57
N LEU A 212 18.89 12.44 -9.38
CA LEU A 212 18.97 13.23 -8.13
C LEU A 212 20.08 14.27 -8.17
N LYS A 213 21.28 13.91 -8.67
CA LYS A 213 22.42 14.84 -8.79
C LYS A 213 22.16 15.96 -9.79
N VAL A 214 21.48 15.68 -10.89
CA VAL A 214 21.24 16.65 -11.98
C VAL A 214 19.98 17.49 -11.73
N LYS A 215 18.89 16.89 -11.21
CA LYS A 215 17.60 17.56 -10.97
C LYS A 215 17.46 18.14 -9.56
N GLY A 216 18.09 17.55 -8.55
CA GLY A 216 18.07 18.08 -7.18
C GLY A 216 18.91 19.36 -6.99
N CYS A 217 19.77 19.70 -7.95
CA CYS A 217 20.63 20.88 -7.92
C CYS A 217 20.18 22.02 -8.85
N ARG A 218 19.11 21.85 -9.64
CA ARG A 218 18.58 22.91 -10.52
C ARG A 218 17.08 23.08 -10.29
N PRO A 219 16.60 24.29 -9.94
CA PRO A 219 15.17 24.56 -9.91
C PRO A 219 14.60 24.29 -11.32
N MET A 220 13.69 23.32 -11.45
CA MET A 220 12.87 23.24 -12.66
C MET A 220 11.84 24.36 -12.59
N THR A 221 12.21 25.56 -13.01
CA THR A 221 11.23 26.48 -13.58
C THR A 221 10.80 25.88 -14.91
N TYR A 222 9.75 25.06 -14.91
CA TYR A 222 8.91 24.94 -16.09
C TYR A 222 8.21 26.29 -16.28
N ARG A 223 8.94 27.29 -16.78
CA ARG A 223 8.31 28.41 -17.48
C ARG A 223 7.84 27.80 -18.79
N SER A 224 6.58 27.36 -18.82
CA SER A 224 5.85 27.32 -20.07
C SER A 224 5.86 28.74 -20.60
N ASN A 225 6.74 29.04 -21.56
CA ASN A 225 6.60 30.20 -22.41
C ASN A 225 5.35 29.99 -23.26
N LEU A 226 4.18 30.19 -22.65
CA LEU A 226 3.03 30.75 -23.35
C LEU A 226 3.26 32.26 -23.37
N ALA A 227 4.18 32.66 -24.23
CA ALA A 227 4.36 34.04 -24.63
C ALA A 227 4.38 34.05 -26.16
N ASN A 228 3.30 34.59 -26.72
CA ASN A 228 3.15 35.12 -28.07
C ASN A 228 3.10 34.11 -29.23
N VAL A 229 1.88 33.64 -29.56
CA VAL A 229 1.16 34.00 -30.82
C VAL A 229 -0.34 33.97 -30.51
#